data_AF-A0A939JCB5-F1
#
_entry.id   AF-A0A939JCB5-F1
#
_cell.length_a   1.000
_cell.length_b   1.000
_cell.length_c   1.000
_cell.angle_alpha   90.00
_cell.angle_beta   90.00
_cell.angle_gamma   90.00
#
_symmetry.space_group_name_H-M   'P 1'
#
loop_
_entity.id
_entity.type
_entity.pdbx_description
1 polymer ?
#
loop_
_entity_poly.entity_id
_entity_poly.type
_entity_poly.pdbx_seq_one_letter_code
_entity_poly.pdbx_strand_id
1 'polypeptide(L)'
;MLRNPLTWLLLFVVSTALAGCCGSVECACNDRLDDALVFRFNVDAVNDPTRSFPLADLDTVFLRRVPIDTAQRPRADTVALTGRAGYVTTFTINNNTPFIQSSSRKLDQYDYTIYLGNRRRPTQRFEIDTVRIVDDFVGSKCCTCNRNLDKFIRLDGRAYNLTDPSGEDKPVEVVLNRKP
;
A
#
# COMPACT_ATOMS: atom_id res chain seq x y z
N MET A 1 3.15 -57.92 8.09
CA MET A 1 3.85 -57.51 6.85
C MET A 1 4.83 -56.41 7.22
N LEU A 2 6.12 -56.70 7.06
CA LEU A 2 7.23 -55.92 7.61
C LEU A 2 7.29 -54.50 7.02
N ARG A 3 7.13 -53.49 7.87
CA ARG A 3 7.54 -52.11 7.57
C ARG A 3 9.06 -52.11 7.42
N ASN A 4 9.54 -52.06 6.18
CA ASN A 4 10.97 -52.10 5.88
C ASN A 4 11.65 -50.87 6.52
N PRO A 5 12.72 -51.03 7.33
CA PRO A 5 13.44 -49.90 7.94
C PRO A 5 13.93 -48.89 6.89
N LEU A 6 14.17 -49.35 5.66
CA LEU A 6 14.50 -48.50 4.51
C LEU A 6 13.39 -47.49 4.18
N THR A 7 12.12 -47.86 4.34
CA THR A 7 10.97 -47.00 4.06
C THR A 7 10.85 -45.87 5.10
N TRP A 8 11.15 -46.17 6.37
CA TRP A 8 11.21 -45.15 7.42
C TRP A 8 12.36 -44.18 7.21
N LEU A 9 13.51 -44.67 6.77
CA LEU A 9 14.68 -43.85 6.47
C LEU A 9 14.44 -42.95 5.26
N LEU A 10 13.78 -43.45 4.21
CA LEU A 10 13.35 -42.66 3.06
C LEU A 10 12.34 -41.56 3.44
N LEU A 11 11.35 -41.88 4.29
CA LEU A 11 10.40 -40.88 4.78
C LEU A 11 11.08 -39.79 5.61
N PHE A 12 12.07 -40.15 6.42
CA PHE A 12 12.86 -39.20 7.20
C PHE A 12 13.71 -38.30 6.29
N VAL A 13 14.39 -38.86 5.30
CA VAL A 13 15.23 -38.11 4.35
C VAL A 13 14.40 -37.17 3.47
N VAL A 14 13.21 -37.59 3.03
CA VAL A 14 12.30 -36.71 2.26
C VAL A 14 11.77 -35.58 3.14
N SER A 15 11.43 -35.87 4.40
CA SER A 15 10.94 -34.85 5.34
C SER A 15 12.02 -33.82 5.70
N THR A 16 13.28 -34.24 5.86
CA THR A 16 14.39 -33.31 6.14
C THR A 16 14.81 -32.53 4.89
N ALA A 17 14.76 -33.11 3.69
CA ALA A 17 15.02 -32.39 2.44
C ALA A 17 13.96 -31.31 2.16
N LEU A 18 12.68 -31.58 2.44
CA LEU A 18 11.60 -30.59 2.31
C LEU A 18 11.70 -29.48 3.36
N ALA A 19 12.04 -29.84 4.61
CA ALA A 19 12.26 -28.86 5.68
C ALA A 19 13.50 -27.98 5.41
N GLY A 20 14.52 -28.49 4.73
CA GLY A 20 15.72 -27.73 4.36
C GLY A 20 15.52 -26.72 3.24
N CYS A 21 14.53 -26.90 2.35
CA CYS A 21 14.22 -25.89 1.33
C CYS A 21 13.39 -24.75 1.94
N CYS A 22 12.34 -25.05 2.73
CA CYS A 22 11.41 -24.02 3.19
C CYS A 22 11.60 -23.55 4.64
N GLY A 23 12.43 -24.22 5.45
CA GLY A 23 12.50 -24.01 6.90
C GLY A 23 13.67 -23.17 7.41
N SER A 24 14.69 -22.90 6.58
CA SER A 24 15.91 -22.19 7.01
C SER A 24 16.22 -20.91 6.23
N VAL A 25 15.36 -20.51 5.30
CA VAL A 25 15.48 -19.22 4.60
C VAL A 25 14.39 -18.32 5.15
N GLU A 26 14.74 -17.45 6.08
CA GLU A 26 13.91 -16.26 6.32
C GLU A 26 13.91 -15.48 5.01
N CYS A 27 12.80 -15.54 4.26
CA CYS A 27 12.64 -14.67 3.11
C CYS A 27 12.59 -13.23 3.67
N ALA A 28 13.72 -12.52 3.60
CA ALA A 28 13.86 -11.13 4.05
C ALA A 28 13.19 -10.17 3.04
N CYS A 29 11.92 -10.41 2.73
CA CYS A 29 11.16 -9.66 1.75
C CYS A 29 10.13 -8.80 2.49
N ASN A 30 10.17 -7.49 2.25
CA ASN A 30 9.32 -6.52 2.93
C ASN A 30 7.99 -6.28 2.18
N ASP A 31 7.36 -7.38 1.73
CA ASP A 31 6.22 -7.41 0.79
C ASP A 31 4.98 -6.64 1.29
N ARG A 32 4.91 -6.32 2.58
CA ARG A 32 3.75 -5.60 3.16
C ARG A 32 3.63 -4.14 2.73
N LEU A 33 4.73 -3.49 2.35
CA LEU A 33 4.74 -2.08 1.98
C LEU A 33 5.11 -1.87 0.51
N ASP A 34 5.53 -2.92 -0.18
CA ASP A 34 6.00 -2.86 -1.55
C ASP A 34 4.90 -2.33 -2.48
N ASP A 35 3.63 -2.72 -2.34
CA ASP A 35 2.54 -2.18 -3.18
C ASP A 35 1.89 -0.91 -2.59
N ALA A 36 2.42 -0.38 -1.49
CA ALA A 36 1.75 0.67 -0.74
C ALA A 36 2.03 2.07 -1.30
N LEU A 37 1.01 2.93 -1.27
CA LEU A 37 1.11 4.37 -1.48
C LEU A 37 1.18 5.04 -0.11
N VAL A 38 2.25 5.79 0.14
CA VAL A 38 2.45 6.50 1.40
C VAL A 38 2.29 8.00 1.17
N PHE A 39 1.43 8.62 1.97
CA PHE A 39 1.14 10.05 1.90
C PHE A 39 1.48 10.71 3.22
N ARG A 40 2.06 11.90 3.12
CA ARG A 40 2.38 12.74 4.28
C ARG A 40 1.86 14.14 4.06
N PHE A 41 1.14 14.68 5.03
CA PHE A 41 0.74 16.09 5.01
C PHE A 41 1.94 16.98 5.34
N ASN A 42 2.09 18.07 4.60
CA ASN A 42 3.05 19.12 4.94
C ASN A 42 2.59 19.82 6.23
N VAL A 43 3.33 19.68 7.32
CA VAL A 43 3.05 20.36 8.60
C VAL A 43 4.16 21.36 8.97
N ASP A 44 5.05 21.65 8.03
CA ASP A 44 6.18 22.55 8.23
C ASP A 44 5.75 24.00 8.05
N ALA A 45 5.07 24.54 9.07
CA ALA A 45 4.64 25.93 9.09
C ALA A 45 5.80 26.94 9.18
N VAL A 46 7.02 26.47 9.48
CA VAL A 46 8.21 27.34 9.58
C VAL A 46 8.74 27.64 8.19
N ASN A 47 8.95 26.60 7.38
CA ASN A 47 9.54 26.75 6.04
C ASN A 47 8.50 26.93 4.93
N ASP A 48 7.26 26.48 5.14
CA ASP A 48 6.19 26.54 4.12
C ASP A 48 4.81 26.93 4.71
N PRO A 49 4.68 28.15 5.28
CA PRO A 49 3.48 28.56 6.01
C PRO A 49 2.20 28.60 5.15
N THR A 50 2.31 28.80 3.84
CA THR A 50 1.14 28.90 2.94
C THR A 50 0.63 27.55 2.48
N ARG A 51 1.48 26.51 2.48
CA ARG A 51 1.14 25.15 2.04
C ARG A 51 1.16 24.12 3.16
N SER A 52 1.50 24.51 4.37
CA SER A 52 1.40 23.67 5.56
C SER A 52 -0.05 23.56 6.06
N PHE A 53 -0.35 22.42 6.68
CA PHE A 53 -1.59 22.16 7.38
C PHE A 53 -1.42 22.42 8.87
N PRO A 54 -2.35 23.14 9.51
CA PRO A 54 -2.44 23.12 10.96
C PRO A 54 -2.87 21.72 11.41
N LEU A 55 -2.35 21.23 12.54
CA LEU A 55 -2.65 19.87 13.01
C LEU A 55 -4.15 19.65 13.26
N ALA A 56 -4.89 20.69 13.64
CA ALA A 56 -6.35 20.63 13.83
C ALA A 56 -7.13 20.34 12.54
N ASP A 57 -6.55 20.63 11.36
CA ASP A 57 -7.18 20.27 10.08
C ASP A 57 -6.99 18.77 9.75
N LEU A 58 -6.10 18.09 10.47
CA LEU A 58 -5.70 16.70 10.26
C LEU A 58 -6.32 15.73 11.26
N ASP A 59 -7.32 16.17 12.05
CA ASP A 59 -7.97 15.34 13.07
C ASP A 59 -8.60 14.07 12.48
N THR A 60 -9.22 14.22 11.30
CA THR A 60 -9.82 13.11 10.56
C THR A 60 -9.54 13.26 9.08
N VAL A 61 -8.94 12.22 8.50
CA VAL A 61 -8.69 12.13 7.06
C VAL A 61 -9.69 11.14 6.48
N PHE A 62 -10.53 11.59 5.56
CA PHE A 62 -11.45 10.71 4.85
C PHE A 62 -10.81 10.21 3.58
N LEU A 63 -10.75 8.90 3.42
CA LEU A 63 -10.35 8.27 2.17
C LEU A 63 -11.56 7.61 1.52
N ARG A 64 -11.84 8.00 0.28
CA ARG A 64 -12.86 7.38 -0.56
C ARG A 64 -12.21 6.67 -1.72
N ARG A 65 -12.68 5.48 -2.05
CA ARG A 65 -12.32 4.76 -3.28
C ARG A 65 -13.57 4.48 -4.10
N VAL A 66 -13.43 4.48 -5.41
CA VAL A 66 -14.49 4.14 -6.37
C VAL A 66 -13.88 3.17 -7.40
N PRO A 67 -14.45 1.98 -7.60
CA PRO A 67 -13.95 1.08 -8.63
C PRO A 67 -14.00 1.74 -10.01
N ILE A 68 -12.93 1.58 -10.79
CA ILE A 68 -12.90 1.94 -12.21
C ILE A 68 -13.62 0.81 -12.94
N ASP A 69 -14.95 0.83 -12.93
CA ASP A 69 -15.79 -0.12 -13.67
C ASP A 69 -16.68 0.67 -14.61
N THR A 70 -16.74 0.23 -15.87
CA THR A 70 -17.54 0.86 -16.92
C THR A 70 -18.89 0.18 -17.14
N ALA A 71 -19.12 -1.01 -16.56
CA ALA A 71 -20.30 -1.83 -16.83
C ALA A 71 -21.39 -1.76 -15.74
N GLN A 72 -21.05 -1.43 -14.49
CA GLN A 72 -22.01 -1.29 -13.38
C GLN A 72 -21.82 0.01 -12.62
N ARG A 73 -22.88 0.48 -11.93
CA ARG A 73 -22.78 1.65 -11.04
C ARG A 73 -21.78 1.36 -9.92
N PRO A 74 -20.57 1.95 -9.94
CA PRO A 74 -19.54 1.58 -8.98
C PRO A 74 -19.95 2.08 -7.59
N ARG A 75 -19.96 1.18 -6.60
CA ARG A 75 -20.22 1.58 -5.22
C ARG A 75 -18.95 2.18 -4.63
N ALA A 76 -19.07 3.40 -4.12
CA ALA A 76 -17.97 4.05 -3.42
C ALA A 76 -17.86 3.54 -1.99
N ASP A 77 -16.63 3.22 -1.57
CA ASP A 77 -16.31 2.97 -0.17
C ASP A 77 -15.66 4.21 0.43
N THR A 78 -15.90 4.47 1.71
CA THR A 78 -15.23 5.57 2.41
C THR A 78 -14.86 5.14 3.81
N VAL A 79 -13.64 5.42 4.20
CA VAL A 79 -13.12 5.19 5.55
C VAL A 79 -12.65 6.52 6.14
N ALA A 80 -12.71 6.61 7.45
CA ALA A 80 -12.18 7.73 8.22
C ALA A 80 -10.92 7.25 8.95
N LEU A 81 -9.83 7.98 8.81
CA LEU A 81 -8.59 7.74 9.51
C LEU A 81 -8.47 8.77 10.62
N THR A 82 -8.26 8.29 11.84
CA THR A 82 -8.02 9.10 13.03
C THR A 82 -6.75 8.63 13.71
N GLY A 83 -5.89 9.55 14.10
CA GLY A 83 -4.62 9.21 14.75
C GLY A 83 -4.75 9.07 16.26
N ARG A 84 -3.83 8.31 16.88
CA ARG A 84 -3.79 8.15 18.34
C ARG A 84 -3.54 9.46 19.08
N ALA A 85 -2.76 10.37 18.49
CA ALA A 85 -2.47 11.70 19.02
C ALA A 85 -3.58 12.72 18.72
N GLY A 86 -4.70 12.29 18.14
CA GLY A 86 -5.80 13.15 17.72
C GLY A 86 -5.71 13.63 16.28
N TYR A 87 -4.57 13.44 15.58
CA TYR A 87 -4.34 13.88 14.20
C TYR A 87 -3.59 12.83 13.36
N VAL A 88 -3.69 12.93 12.02
CA VAL A 88 -3.04 12.03 11.05
C VAL A 88 -2.10 12.82 10.13
N THR A 89 -0.79 12.75 10.38
CA THR A 89 0.22 13.39 9.52
C THR A 89 0.68 12.51 8.36
N THR A 90 0.70 11.18 8.56
CA THR A 90 1.08 10.21 7.53
C THR A 90 0.06 9.08 7.50
N PHE A 91 -0.26 8.60 6.31
CA PHE A 91 -1.12 7.44 6.12
C PHE A 91 -0.71 6.64 4.88
N THR A 92 -1.22 5.42 4.83
CA THR A 92 -0.88 4.46 3.78
C THR A 92 -2.14 3.92 3.13
N ILE A 93 -2.11 3.77 1.80
CA ILE A 93 -3.13 3.08 1.02
C ILE A 93 -2.46 1.91 0.32
N ASN A 94 -2.98 0.71 0.49
CA ASN A 94 -2.55 -0.49 -0.23
C ASN A 94 -3.78 -1.38 -0.51
N ASN A 95 -3.55 -2.63 -0.92
CA ASN A 95 -4.63 -3.57 -1.26
C ASN A 95 -5.55 -3.94 -0.08
N ASN A 96 -5.07 -3.82 1.17
CA ASN A 96 -5.75 -4.34 2.36
C ASN A 96 -5.91 -3.31 3.50
N THR A 97 -5.43 -2.08 3.32
CA THR A 97 -5.43 -0.98 4.29
C THR A 97 -5.56 0.34 3.52
N PRO A 98 -6.37 1.30 4.00
CA PRO A 98 -7.24 1.23 5.17
C PRO A 98 -8.59 0.56 4.89
N PHE A 99 -8.84 0.18 3.64
CA PHE A 99 -10.07 -0.49 3.27
C PHE A 99 -9.99 -1.99 3.50
N ILE A 100 -11.07 -2.56 4.02
CA ILE A 100 -11.21 -4.01 4.09
C ILE A 100 -11.27 -4.55 2.65
N GLN A 101 -10.46 -5.57 2.38
CA GLN A 101 -10.44 -6.26 1.11
C GLN A 101 -11.71 -7.10 0.98
N SER A 102 -12.66 -6.61 0.17
CA SER A 102 -13.95 -7.27 -0.09
C SER A 102 -14.03 -7.89 -1.49
N SER A 103 -13.02 -7.70 -2.32
CA SER A 103 -12.94 -8.21 -3.69
C SER A 103 -11.51 -8.56 -4.07
N SER A 104 -11.33 -9.25 -5.21
CA SER A 104 -10.02 -9.51 -5.82
C SER A 104 -9.39 -8.29 -6.49
N ARG A 105 -10.04 -7.12 -6.41
CA ARG A 105 -9.55 -5.90 -7.07
C ARG A 105 -8.32 -5.36 -6.35
N LYS A 106 -7.32 -4.99 -7.14
CA LYS A 106 -6.07 -4.38 -6.68
C LYS A 106 -6.18 -2.86 -6.62
N LEU A 107 -5.17 -2.22 -6.02
CA LEU A 107 -5.08 -0.78 -5.81
C LEU A 107 -5.21 0.05 -7.10
N ASP A 108 -4.69 -0.46 -8.22
CA ASP A 108 -4.72 0.17 -9.54
C ASP A 108 -6.11 0.19 -10.21
N GLN A 109 -7.10 -0.47 -9.62
CA GLN A 109 -8.45 -0.60 -10.18
C GLN A 109 -9.48 0.34 -9.53
N TYR A 110 -9.00 1.37 -8.85
CA TYR A 110 -9.84 2.35 -8.16
C TYR A 110 -9.37 3.79 -8.41
N ASP A 111 -10.33 4.70 -8.47
CA ASP A 111 -10.09 6.12 -8.24
C ASP A 111 -10.16 6.40 -6.75
N TYR A 112 -9.20 7.17 -6.23
CA TYR A 112 -9.17 7.56 -4.83
C TYR A 112 -9.42 9.05 -4.69
N THR A 113 -9.99 9.40 -3.55
CA THR A 113 -10.07 10.78 -3.14
C THR A 113 -9.82 10.89 -1.65
N ILE A 114 -8.91 11.80 -1.31
CA ILE A 114 -8.56 12.15 0.05
C ILE A 114 -9.27 13.46 0.38
N TYR A 115 -9.98 13.53 1.50
CA TYR A 115 -10.65 14.74 1.95
C TYR A 115 -10.34 15.05 3.41
N LEU A 116 -10.23 16.33 3.72
CA LEU A 116 -10.15 16.85 5.08
C LEU A 116 -11.43 17.62 5.45
N GLY A 117 -11.66 17.77 6.74
CA GLY A 117 -12.84 18.46 7.28
C GLY A 117 -14.12 17.63 7.17
N ASN A 118 -15.23 18.22 6.74
CA ASN A 118 -16.51 17.52 6.71
C ASN A 118 -16.66 16.67 5.44
N ARG A 119 -17.00 15.38 5.57
CA ARG A 119 -17.24 14.48 4.43
C ARG A 119 -18.22 15.04 3.37
N ARG A 120 -19.23 15.82 3.76
CA ARG A 120 -20.21 16.44 2.84
C ARG A 120 -19.75 17.78 2.27
N ARG A 121 -18.83 18.46 2.96
CA ARG A 121 -18.29 19.77 2.60
C ARG A 121 -16.80 19.80 2.93
N PRO A 122 -15.98 19.12 2.13
CA PRO A 122 -14.56 18.99 2.42
C PRO A 122 -13.87 20.34 2.27
N THR A 123 -12.98 20.67 3.20
CA THR A 123 -12.17 21.91 3.14
C THR A 123 -11.01 21.76 2.20
N GLN A 124 -10.50 20.54 2.06
CA GLN A 124 -9.39 20.16 1.19
C GLN A 124 -9.72 18.83 0.55
N ARG A 125 -9.35 18.68 -0.73
CA ARG A 125 -9.64 17.50 -1.55
C ARG A 125 -8.46 17.22 -2.44
N PHE A 126 -8.01 15.97 -2.49
CA PHE A 126 -6.96 15.49 -3.38
C PHE A 126 -7.47 14.28 -4.14
N GLU A 127 -7.34 14.29 -5.46
CA GLU A 127 -7.83 13.23 -6.33
C GLU A 127 -6.66 12.41 -6.87
N ILE A 128 -6.77 11.09 -6.74
CA ILE A 128 -5.85 10.15 -7.38
C ILE A 128 -6.66 9.37 -8.38
N ASP A 129 -6.47 9.67 -9.66
CA ASP A 129 -7.27 9.13 -10.77
C ASP A 129 -6.45 8.22 -11.68
N THR A 130 -5.20 7.94 -11.31
CA THR A 130 -4.39 6.92 -11.93
C THR A 130 -3.45 6.36 -10.87
N VAL A 131 -3.47 5.05 -10.73
CA VAL A 131 -2.49 4.29 -9.98
C VAL A 131 -1.99 3.21 -10.92
N ARG A 132 -0.67 3.11 -11.08
CA ARG A 132 -0.02 2.07 -11.88
C ARG A 132 1.09 1.47 -11.06
N ILE A 133 1.02 0.16 -10.92
CA ILE A 133 2.00 -0.64 -10.19
C ILE A 133 2.39 -1.77 -11.14
N VAL A 134 3.68 -1.87 -11.44
CA VAL A 134 4.26 -2.92 -12.28
C VAL A 134 5.22 -3.72 -11.42
N ASP A 135 4.90 -5.00 -11.29
CA ASP A 135 5.52 -5.90 -10.35
C ASP A 135 6.29 -6.99 -11.10
N ASP A 136 7.34 -7.50 -10.47
CA ASP A 136 7.99 -8.73 -10.86
C ASP A 136 8.14 -9.67 -9.66
N PHE A 137 8.13 -10.95 -9.94
CA PHE A 137 8.34 -11.99 -8.94
C PHE A 137 9.76 -12.51 -9.06
N VAL A 138 10.63 -12.05 -8.17
CA VAL A 138 12.00 -12.55 -8.08
C VAL A 138 12.05 -13.62 -7.02
N GLY A 139 12.44 -14.84 -7.41
CA GLY A 139 12.44 -15.96 -6.51
C GLY A 139 13.60 -16.92 -6.70
N SER A 140 13.99 -17.55 -5.60
CA SER A 140 14.79 -18.78 -5.61
C SER A 140 13.84 -19.99 -5.51
N LYS A 141 14.38 -21.21 -5.55
CA LYS A 141 13.57 -22.45 -5.48
C LYS A 141 12.71 -22.57 -4.21
N CYS A 142 12.92 -21.74 -3.18
CA CYS A 142 12.21 -21.82 -1.91
C CYS A 142 11.54 -20.51 -1.44
N CYS A 143 11.77 -19.37 -2.10
CA CYS A 143 11.13 -18.08 -1.80
C CYS A 143 10.76 -17.36 -3.10
N THR A 144 9.58 -16.75 -3.18
CA THR A 144 9.21 -15.79 -4.23
C THR A 144 8.92 -14.46 -3.55
N CYS A 145 9.57 -13.40 -4.03
CA CYS A 145 9.40 -12.05 -3.50
C CYS A 145 8.87 -11.14 -4.58
N ASN A 146 7.94 -10.28 -4.20
CA ASN A 146 7.47 -9.21 -5.05
C ASN A 146 8.54 -8.12 -5.12
N ARG A 147 8.70 -7.49 -6.28
CA ARG A 147 9.57 -6.34 -6.50
C ARG A 147 8.84 -5.37 -7.41
N ASN A 148 8.76 -4.10 -7.01
CA ASN A 148 8.17 -3.10 -7.88
C ASN A 148 9.20 -2.68 -8.92
N LEU A 149 8.89 -2.93 -10.19
CA LEU A 149 9.66 -2.40 -11.30
C LEU A 149 9.30 -0.95 -11.59
N ASP A 150 8.03 -0.61 -11.42
CA ASP A 150 7.53 0.74 -11.69
C ASP A 150 6.28 1.05 -10.84
N LYS A 151 6.29 2.17 -10.14
CA LYS A 151 5.15 2.66 -9.37
C LYS A 151 4.90 4.12 -9.69
N PHE A 152 3.67 4.41 -10.09
CA PHE A 152 3.27 5.73 -10.54
C PHE A 152 1.86 6.07 -10.08
N ILE A 153 1.65 7.33 -9.69
CA ILE A 153 0.30 7.88 -9.50
C ILE A 153 0.12 9.21 -10.23
N ARG A 154 -1.15 9.53 -10.51
CA ARG A 154 -1.56 10.88 -10.90
C ARG A 154 -2.40 11.48 -9.78
N LEU A 155 -1.88 12.54 -9.15
CA LEU A 155 -2.51 13.25 -8.04
C LEU A 155 -2.87 14.66 -8.50
N ASP A 156 -4.15 15.00 -8.48
CA ASP A 156 -4.71 16.28 -8.95
C ASP A 156 -4.22 16.65 -10.37
N GLY A 157 -4.15 15.65 -11.26
CA GLY A 157 -3.66 15.80 -12.63
C GLY A 157 -2.13 15.82 -12.77
N ARG A 158 -1.37 15.87 -11.67
CA ARG A 158 0.10 15.83 -11.69
C ARG A 158 0.63 14.41 -11.54
N ALA A 159 1.60 14.08 -12.39
CA ALA A 159 2.35 12.82 -12.38
C ALA A 159 3.35 12.74 -11.21
N TYR A 160 3.35 11.62 -10.48
CA TYR A 160 4.33 11.28 -9.44
C TYR A 160 4.91 9.89 -9.70
N ASN A 161 6.23 9.81 -9.88
CA ASN A 161 6.96 8.55 -9.89
C ASN A 161 7.31 8.18 -8.44
N LEU A 162 6.85 7.02 -8.00
CA LEU A 162 7.02 6.49 -6.65
C LEU A 162 7.87 5.21 -6.63
N THR A 163 8.55 4.90 -7.74
CA THR A 163 9.56 3.85 -7.79
C THR A 163 10.74 4.24 -6.92
N ASP A 164 11.18 3.34 -6.03
CA ASP A 164 12.34 3.55 -5.19
C ASP A 164 13.60 3.69 -6.05
N PRO A 165 14.30 4.84 -6.02
CA PRO A 165 15.52 5.04 -6.81
C PRO A 165 16.68 4.13 -6.37
N SER A 166 16.65 3.62 -5.13
CA SER A 166 17.66 2.68 -4.64
C SER A 166 17.41 1.24 -5.09
N GLY A 167 16.19 0.94 -5.57
CA GLY A 167 15.78 -0.41 -5.96
C GLY A 167 15.68 -1.38 -4.78
N GLU A 168 15.62 -0.87 -3.55
CA GLU A 168 15.44 -1.63 -2.30
C GLU A 168 13.95 -1.71 -1.88
N ASP A 169 13.04 -1.38 -2.80
CA ASP A 169 11.57 -1.37 -2.62
C ASP A 169 11.09 -0.53 -1.42
N LYS A 170 11.81 0.55 -1.08
CA LYS A 170 11.39 1.46 -0.01
C LYS A 170 10.18 2.29 -0.43
N PRO A 171 9.25 2.59 0.50
CA PRO A 171 8.12 3.45 0.20
C PRO A 171 8.59 4.88 -0.10
N VAL A 172 8.25 5.38 -1.28
CA VAL A 172 8.43 6.79 -1.66
C VAL A 172 7.20 7.59 -1.22
N GLU A 173 7.40 8.54 -0.30
CA GLU A 173 6.31 9.35 0.24
C GLU A 173 5.87 10.47 -0.72
N VAL A 174 4.55 10.65 -0.84
CA VAL A 174 3.96 11.81 -1.51
C VAL A 174 3.58 12.86 -0.47
N VAL A 175 4.20 14.04 -0.57
CA VAL A 175 3.87 15.17 0.29
C VAL A 175 2.63 15.88 -0.24
N LEU A 176 1.55 15.85 0.55
CA LEU A 176 0.33 16.60 0.32
C LEU A 176 0.50 18.01 0.86
N ASN A 177 0.25 18.99 0.01
CA ASN A 177 0.33 20.41 0.33
C ASN A 177 -1.07 21.01 0.41
N ARG A 178 -1.27 21.93 1.35
CA ARG A 178 -2.54 22.66 1.49
C ARG A 178 -2.78 23.47 0.23
N LYS A 179 -3.99 23.35 -0.32
CA LYS A 179 -4.44 24.15 -1.45
C LYS A 179 -4.94 25.51 -0.92
N PRO A 180 -4.70 26.60 -1.67
CA PRO A 180 -5.16 27.93 -1.31
C PRO A 180 -6.68 28.04 -1.22
#